data_AF-A0A5S4FNF0-F1
#
_entry.id   AF-A0A5S4FNF0-F1
#
_cell.length_a   1.000
_cell.length_b   1.000
_cell.length_c   1.000
_cell.angle_alpha   90.00
_cell.angle_beta   90.00
_cell.angle_gamma   90.00
#
_symmetry.space_group_name_H-M   'P 1'
#
loop_
_entity.id
_entity.type
_entity.pdbx_description
1 polymer ?
#
loop_
_entity_poly.entity_id
_entity_poly.type
_entity_poly.pdbx_seq_one_letter_code
_entity_poly.pdbx_strand_id
1 'polypeptide(L)'
;MIYHGSRFTFKPDITPRQRTEALEGLSDQGRVIPSVRSFVVGRDHSGEYEWGAIFVIEDLDGYREFMTHPARRRAEQIALPLIENIVSFDLTDDPDPEAGVKMAEWRQHDPLPERPVHTRRTVLKAIAVTAAGTAAAGTGIAAAPAAAAAQTAAAQAYAVAPGASVEVALTVNGQLRKVVLEPRVTLLDALRERLGLTGTKKGCDRGECGACTVLADGERVKSCLTLAVMRQGAEITTVEGLARGDELHPVQEAFIRHDAFQCGACTPGQIMSAVACIDEGHAGSEAEIREWMSGNLCRCAAYQNIVAAVADAAKEVRR
;
A
#
# COMPACT_ATOMS: atom_id res chain seq x y z
N MET A 1 4.42 17.07 6.51
CA MET A 1 4.58 17.76 5.21
C MET A 1 5.53 16.93 4.37
N ILE A 2 5.12 16.53 3.19
CA ILE A 2 5.93 15.75 2.25
C ILE A 2 6.40 16.69 1.15
N TYR A 3 7.69 16.63 0.81
CA TYR A 3 8.22 17.36 -0.33
C TYR A 3 8.53 16.37 -1.44
N HIS A 4 7.79 16.47 -2.54
CA HIS A 4 8.07 15.70 -3.73
C HIS A 4 8.90 16.55 -4.69
N GLY A 5 10.12 16.11 -4.99
CA GLY A 5 11.04 16.82 -5.84
C GLY A 5 11.36 16.07 -7.13
N SER A 6 11.67 16.82 -8.19
CA SER A 6 12.33 16.31 -9.39
C SER A 6 13.60 17.10 -9.66
N ARG A 7 14.75 16.41 -9.70
CA ARG A 7 16.02 16.96 -10.18
C ARG A 7 16.13 16.68 -11.66
N PHE A 8 16.45 17.69 -12.46
CA PHE A 8 16.72 17.46 -13.87
C PHE A 8 17.76 18.42 -14.42
N THR A 9 18.43 17.98 -15.48
CA THR A 9 19.43 18.75 -16.21
C THR A 9 18.88 19.10 -17.57
N PHE A 10 18.81 20.39 -17.91
CA PHE A 10 18.45 20.83 -19.25
C PHE A 10 19.58 20.55 -20.24
N LYS A 11 19.23 20.29 -21.49
CA LYS A 11 20.21 20.17 -22.57
C LYS A 11 20.99 21.49 -22.74
N PRO A 12 22.23 21.45 -23.25
CA PRO A 12 23.07 22.65 -23.37
C PRO A 12 22.50 23.73 -24.31
N ASP A 13 21.67 23.33 -25.28
CA ASP A 13 21.11 24.18 -26.35
C ASP A 13 19.77 24.84 -25.98
N ILE A 14 19.28 24.67 -24.75
CA ILE A 14 18.00 25.20 -24.30
C ILE A 14 18.04 26.71 -24.06
N THR A 15 17.15 27.44 -24.72
CA THR A 15 17.01 28.89 -24.53
C THR A 15 16.37 29.22 -23.18
N PRO A 16 16.63 30.41 -22.59
CA PRO A 16 16.00 30.85 -21.35
C PRO A 16 14.46 30.82 -21.42
N ARG A 17 13.88 31.13 -22.58
CA ARG A 17 12.44 31.09 -22.81
C ARG A 17 11.87 29.66 -22.68
N GLN A 18 12.50 28.69 -23.34
CA GLN A 18 12.07 27.28 -23.26
C GLN A 18 12.18 26.73 -21.84
N ARG A 19 13.19 27.18 -21.08
CA ARG A 19 13.34 26.85 -19.67
C ARG A 19 12.17 27.38 -18.84
N THR A 20 11.80 28.65 -19.02
CA THR A 20 10.64 29.25 -18.34
C THR A 20 9.35 28.52 -18.68
N GLU A 21 9.08 28.27 -19.97
CA GLU A 21 7.88 27.56 -20.42
C GLU A 21 7.77 26.14 -19.82
N ALA A 22 8.90 25.44 -19.68
CA ALA A 22 8.94 24.11 -19.06
C ALA A 22 8.63 24.16 -17.55
N LEU A 23 9.16 25.14 -16.83
CA LEU A 23 8.93 25.31 -15.39
C LEU A 23 7.49 25.77 -15.11
N GLU A 24 6.93 26.66 -15.95
CA GLU A 24 5.53 27.07 -15.87
C GLU A 24 4.59 25.88 -16.09
N GLY A 25 4.87 25.02 -17.07
CA GLY A 25 4.09 23.79 -17.29
C GLY A 25 4.10 22.83 -16.09
N LEU A 26 5.21 22.76 -15.35
CA LEU A 26 5.30 21.98 -14.11
C LEU A 26 4.52 22.64 -12.97
N SER A 27 4.58 23.97 -12.86
CA SER A 27 3.81 24.75 -11.88
C SER A 27 2.30 24.59 -12.11
N ASP A 28 1.85 24.63 -13.37
CA ASP A 28 0.44 24.50 -13.76
C ASP A 28 -0.17 23.14 -13.38
N GLN A 29 0.62 22.07 -13.43
CA GLN A 29 0.20 20.78 -12.89
C GLN A 29 -0.06 20.86 -11.38
N GLY A 30 0.81 21.54 -10.63
CA GLY A 30 0.62 21.75 -9.20
C GLY A 30 -0.67 22.53 -8.91
N ARG A 31 -1.00 23.52 -9.75
CA ARG A 31 -2.21 24.34 -9.62
C ARG A 31 -3.50 23.55 -9.72
N VAL A 32 -3.54 22.43 -10.43
CA VAL A 32 -4.77 21.65 -10.62
C VAL A 32 -4.95 20.52 -9.61
N ILE A 33 -3.93 20.21 -8.80
CA ILE A 33 -3.96 19.12 -7.82
C ILE A 33 -4.23 19.69 -6.41
N PRO A 34 -5.38 19.39 -5.77
CA PRO A 34 -5.77 20.00 -4.50
C PRO A 34 -4.80 19.83 -3.33
N SER A 35 -4.07 18.71 -3.30
CA SER A 35 -3.12 18.40 -2.23
C SER A 35 -1.79 19.16 -2.32
N VAL A 36 -1.50 19.79 -3.45
CA VAL A 36 -0.29 20.60 -3.66
C VAL A 36 -0.52 22.00 -3.06
N ARG A 37 0.37 22.39 -2.14
CA ARG A 37 0.30 23.66 -1.40
C ARG A 37 1.20 24.74 -1.96
N SER A 38 2.36 24.35 -2.47
CA SER A 38 3.27 25.29 -3.13
C SER A 38 4.10 24.56 -4.18
N PHE A 39 4.60 25.36 -5.12
CA PHE A 39 5.56 24.95 -6.13
C PHE A 39 6.82 25.78 -5.94
N VAL A 40 7.99 25.13 -5.99
CA VAL A 40 9.26 25.82 -5.81
C VAL A 40 10.25 25.34 -6.86
N VAL A 41 10.97 26.30 -7.43
CA VAL A 41 12.13 26.07 -8.30
C VAL A 41 13.39 26.46 -7.55
N GLY A 42 14.38 25.57 -7.53
CA GLY A 42 15.66 25.77 -6.84
C GLY A 42 16.85 25.31 -7.68
N ARG A 43 18.06 25.49 -7.16
CA ARG A 43 19.29 24.90 -7.72
C ARG A 43 19.99 24.07 -6.67
N ASP A 44 20.60 22.98 -7.09
CA ASP A 44 21.32 22.10 -6.17
C ASP A 44 22.70 22.62 -5.82
N HIS A 45 23.30 22.00 -4.82
CA HIS A 45 24.60 22.42 -4.31
C HIS A 45 25.76 21.94 -5.20
N SER A 46 25.56 20.93 -6.05
CA SER A 46 26.58 20.51 -7.00
C SER A 46 26.67 21.44 -8.22
N GLY A 47 25.65 22.28 -8.43
CA GLY A 47 25.56 23.19 -9.56
C GLY A 47 25.23 22.49 -10.88
N GLU A 48 25.07 21.15 -10.85
CA GLU A 48 24.77 20.33 -12.02
C GLU A 48 23.26 20.21 -12.29
N TYR A 49 22.43 20.43 -11.28
CA TYR A 49 20.97 20.29 -11.39
C TYR A 49 20.21 21.57 -11.02
N GLU A 50 19.18 21.87 -11.81
CA GLU A 50 18.09 22.74 -11.38
C GLU A 50 17.01 21.85 -10.71
N TRP A 51 16.62 22.16 -9.48
CA TRP A 51 15.42 21.59 -8.84
C TRP A 51 14.23 22.24 -9.55
N GLY A 52 13.83 21.72 -10.70
CA GLY A 52 12.81 22.41 -11.47
C GLY A 52 11.37 22.13 -11.04
N ALA A 53 11.14 21.38 -9.97
CA ALA A 53 9.81 21.28 -9.33
C ALA A 53 9.91 20.65 -7.93
N ILE A 54 9.61 21.42 -6.89
CA ILE A 54 9.34 20.90 -5.55
C ILE A 54 7.88 21.17 -5.23
N PHE A 55 7.08 20.11 -5.16
CA PHE A 55 5.71 20.17 -4.72
C PHE A 55 5.65 19.93 -3.21
N VAL A 56 5.06 20.89 -2.50
CA VAL A 56 4.81 20.78 -1.07
C VAL A 56 3.44 20.17 -0.86
N ILE A 57 3.38 19.05 -0.16
CA ILE A 57 2.17 18.28 0.05
C ILE A 57 1.94 18.11 1.55
N GLU A 58 0.70 18.26 2.00
CA GLU A 58 0.40 18.41 3.43
C GLU A 58 0.72 17.15 4.26
N ASP A 59 0.22 16.01 3.79
CA ASP A 59 0.29 14.73 4.48
C ASP A 59 0.39 13.55 3.48
N LEU A 60 0.45 12.33 4.03
CA LEU A 60 0.57 11.11 3.24
C LEU A 60 -0.66 10.84 2.35
N ASP A 61 -1.84 11.26 2.78
CA ASP A 61 -3.07 11.09 2.00
C ASP A 61 -3.08 12.06 0.81
N GLY A 62 -2.67 13.31 1.02
CA GLY A 62 -2.44 14.28 -0.04
C GLY A 62 -1.32 13.85 -1.00
N TYR A 63 -0.30 13.15 -0.52
CA TYR A 63 0.76 12.62 -1.38
C TYR A 63 0.23 11.48 -2.26
N ARG A 64 -0.60 10.58 -1.71
CA ARG A 64 -1.30 9.55 -2.50
C ARG A 64 -2.24 10.17 -3.53
N GLU A 65 -3.00 11.20 -3.15
CA GLU A 65 -3.84 11.96 -4.08
C GLU A 65 -2.98 12.53 -5.21
N PHE A 66 -1.89 13.23 -4.90
CA PHE A 66 -0.98 13.78 -5.89
C PHE A 66 -0.48 12.69 -6.85
N MET A 67 0.05 11.57 -6.32
CA MET A 67 0.63 10.50 -7.11
C MET A 67 -0.37 9.84 -8.07
N THR A 68 -1.65 9.82 -7.72
CA THR A 68 -2.73 9.15 -8.47
C THR A 68 -3.64 10.13 -9.22
N HIS A 69 -3.45 11.44 -9.08
CA HIS A 69 -4.36 12.43 -9.64
C HIS A 69 -4.37 12.36 -11.18
N PRO A 70 -5.54 12.34 -11.86
CA PRO A 70 -5.60 12.22 -13.32
C PRO A 70 -4.90 13.35 -14.08
N ALA A 71 -4.81 14.54 -13.48
CA ALA A 71 -4.11 15.68 -14.06
C ALA A 71 -2.59 15.68 -13.78
N ARG A 72 -2.06 14.72 -13.00
CA ARG A 72 -0.63 14.59 -12.75
C ARG A 72 0.06 14.12 -14.03
N ARG A 73 0.94 14.97 -14.56
CA ARG A 73 1.93 14.57 -15.56
C ARG A 73 3.29 14.39 -14.87
N ARG A 74 4.20 13.70 -15.55
CA ARG A 74 5.59 13.61 -15.09
C ARG A 74 6.38 14.70 -15.80
N ALA A 75 7.49 15.13 -15.20
CA ALA A 75 8.37 16.10 -15.85
C ALA A 75 8.93 15.58 -17.19
N GLU A 76 9.11 14.26 -17.34
CA GLU A 76 9.40 13.60 -18.61
C GLU A 76 8.25 13.67 -19.65
N GLN A 77 7.07 14.16 -19.31
CA GLN A 77 5.98 14.41 -20.27
C GLN A 77 5.84 15.90 -20.60
N ILE A 78 6.22 16.76 -19.66
CA ILE A 78 6.14 18.22 -19.81
C ILE A 78 7.39 18.78 -20.51
N ALA A 79 8.56 18.23 -20.20
CA ALA A 79 9.86 18.82 -20.56
C ALA A 79 10.83 17.85 -21.24
N LEU A 80 10.39 16.65 -21.66
CA LEU A 80 11.22 15.64 -22.34
C LEU A 80 12.10 16.13 -23.48
N PRO A 81 11.63 17.01 -24.40
CA PRO A 81 12.49 17.46 -25.48
C PRO A 81 13.67 18.29 -24.98
N LEU A 82 13.61 18.81 -23.75
CA LEU A 82 14.54 19.79 -23.20
C LEU A 82 15.45 19.24 -22.10
N ILE A 83 15.19 18.04 -21.57
CA ILE A 83 15.89 17.45 -20.43
C ILE A 83 16.82 16.32 -20.89
N GLU A 84 18.02 16.25 -20.31
CA GLU A 84 19.00 15.17 -20.50
C GLU A 84 18.84 14.06 -19.46
N ASN A 85 18.71 14.42 -18.19
CA ASN A 85 18.55 13.49 -17.07
C ASN A 85 17.48 13.97 -16.10
N ILE A 86 16.74 13.03 -15.50
CA ILE A 86 15.76 13.31 -14.45
C ILE A 86 15.78 12.27 -13.34
N VAL A 87 15.68 12.73 -12.09
CA VAL A 87 15.54 11.90 -10.88
C VAL A 87 14.40 12.45 -10.02
N SER A 88 13.43 11.62 -9.69
CA SER A 88 12.36 11.95 -8.75
C SER A 88 12.68 11.38 -7.36
N PHE A 89 12.36 12.13 -6.31
CA PHE A 89 12.62 11.74 -4.92
C PHE A 89 11.57 12.37 -3.99
N ASP A 90 11.43 11.77 -2.81
CA ASP A 90 10.55 12.25 -1.76
C ASP A 90 11.35 12.53 -0.49
N LEU A 91 11.08 13.66 0.15
CA LEU A 91 11.54 13.95 1.49
C LEU A 91 10.36 13.73 2.43
N THR A 92 10.43 12.62 3.17
CA THR A 92 9.52 12.30 4.27
C THR A 92 10.30 12.51 5.58
N ASP A 93 9.93 13.56 6.30
CA ASP A 93 10.31 13.86 7.71
C ASP A 93 11.78 14.12 8.10
N ASP A 94 12.71 14.43 7.18
CA ASP A 94 13.90 15.26 7.53
C ASP A 94 14.63 15.75 6.26
N PRO A 95 14.33 16.96 5.72
CA PRO A 95 15.31 17.60 4.84
C PRO A 95 16.52 17.95 5.70
N ASP A 96 17.74 17.76 5.19
CA ASP A 96 18.96 18.40 5.73
C ASP A 96 18.59 19.81 6.23
N PRO A 97 18.89 20.20 7.48
CA PRO A 97 18.47 21.49 8.05
C PRO A 97 18.71 22.68 7.11
N GLU A 98 19.80 22.67 6.33
CA GLU A 98 20.08 23.72 5.35
C GLU A 98 19.13 23.69 4.14
N ALA A 99 18.79 22.50 3.65
CA ALA A 99 17.79 22.31 2.60
C ALA A 99 16.39 22.68 3.11
N GLY A 100 16.04 22.32 4.34
CA GLY A 100 14.79 22.68 4.99
C GLY A 100 14.61 24.20 5.12
N VAL A 101 15.66 24.92 5.53
CA VAL A 101 15.66 26.40 5.61
C VAL A 101 15.49 27.03 4.23
N LYS A 102 16.26 26.61 3.22
CA LYS A 102 16.12 27.14 1.84
C LYS A 102 14.75 26.86 1.25
N MET A 103 14.19 25.68 1.47
CA MET A 103 12.84 25.34 1.01
C MET A 103 11.77 26.21 1.71
N ALA A 104 11.97 26.55 3.00
CA ALA A 104 11.08 27.44 3.73
C ALA A 104 11.17 28.90 3.23
N GLU A 105 12.36 29.39 2.87
CA GLU A 105 12.56 30.70 2.24
C GLU A 105 11.92 30.76 0.85
N TRP A 106 12.13 29.73 0.02
CA TRP A 106 11.57 29.68 -1.33
C TRP A 106 10.05 29.58 -1.36
N ARG A 107 9.42 28.90 -0.38
CA ARG A 107 7.96 28.87 -0.22
C ARG A 107 7.34 30.26 -0.11
N GLN A 108 8.06 31.23 0.43
CA GLN A 108 7.55 32.60 0.59
C GLN A 108 7.53 33.36 -0.75
N HIS A 109 8.26 32.89 -1.76
CA HIS A 109 8.46 33.60 -3.02
C HIS A 109 7.47 33.19 -4.13
N ASP A 110 6.90 31.99 -4.07
CA ASP A 110 5.91 31.50 -5.06
C ASP A 110 4.78 30.67 -4.40
N PRO A 111 3.95 31.29 -3.53
CA PRO A 111 2.79 30.61 -2.96
C PRO A 111 1.73 30.39 -4.04
N LEU A 112 1.24 29.16 -4.16
CA LEU A 112 0.02 28.90 -4.94
C LEU A 112 -1.18 29.52 -4.20
N PRO A 113 -2.20 30.03 -4.91
CA PRO A 113 -3.34 30.69 -4.28
C PRO A 113 -4.00 29.80 -3.22
N GLU A 114 -4.29 30.36 -2.05
CA GLU A 114 -5.02 29.65 -0.99
C GLU A 114 -6.38 29.20 -1.54
N ARG A 115 -6.56 27.88 -1.61
CA ARG A 115 -7.82 27.28 -2.02
C ARG A 115 -8.57 26.76 -0.80
N PRO A 116 -9.89 27.02 -0.69
CA PRO A 116 -10.70 26.39 0.34
C PRO A 116 -10.60 24.88 0.16
N VAL A 117 -10.04 24.24 1.18
CA VAL A 117 -9.78 22.82 1.21
C VAL A 117 -11.12 22.11 1.38
N HIS A 118 -11.62 21.43 0.35
CA HIS A 118 -12.65 20.42 0.54
C HIS A 118 -12.02 19.03 0.46
N THR A 119 -11.07 18.75 1.35
CA THR A 119 -10.67 17.37 1.61
C THR A 119 -11.80 16.69 2.37
N ARG A 120 -11.90 15.35 2.27
CA ARG A 120 -12.84 14.56 3.10
C ARG A 120 -12.79 14.98 4.57
N ARG A 121 -11.61 15.33 5.08
CA ARG A 121 -11.39 15.80 6.46
C ARG A 121 -12.01 17.18 6.75
N THR A 122 -11.93 18.13 5.81
CA THR A 122 -12.57 19.45 5.98
C THR A 122 -14.09 19.37 5.84
N VAL A 123 -14.59 18.52 4.95
CA VAL A 123 -16.02 18.23 4.84
C VAL A 123 -16.55 17.61 6.14
N LEU A 124 -15.83 16.65 6.73
CA LEU A 124 -16.20 16.04 8.02
C LEU A 124 -16.16 17.05 9.18
N LYS A 125 -15.19 17.97 9.20
CA LYS A 125 -15.15 19.06 10.19
C LYS A 125 -16.29 20.06 10.00
N ALA A 126 -16.65 20.40 8.75
CA ALA A 126 -17.76 21.30 8.47
C ALA A 126 -19.11 20.70 8.90
N ILE A 127 -19.33 19.40 8.67
CA ILE A 127 -20.54 18.68 9.12
C ILE A 127 -20.66 18.68 10.66
N ALA A 128 -19.54 18.59 11.38
CA ALA A 128 -19.53 18.68 12.84
C ALA A 128 -19.92 20.08 13.37
N VAL A 129 -19.64 21.14 12.61
CA VAL A 129 -20.02 22.52 12.97
C VAL A 129 -21.49 22.81 12.64
N THR A 130 -22.05 22.24 11.57
CA THR A 130 -23.47 22.42 11.25
C THR A 130 -24.41 21.74 12.26
N ALA A 131 -23.95 20.68 12.94
CA ALA A 131 -24.73 20.01 14.00
C ALA A 131 -24.84 20.84 15.30
N ALA A 132 -23.96 21.81 15.51
CA ALA A 132 -24.03 22.71 16.68
C ALA A 132 -24.85 23.99 16.41
N GLY A 133 -25.16 24.31 15.14
CA GLY A 133 -25.76 25.60 14.74
C GLY A 133 -27.28 25.61 14.56
N THR A 134 -27.97 24.48 14.59
CA THR A 134 -29.43 24.40 14.29
C THR A 134 -30.32 24.28 15.53
N ALA A 135 -29.84 24.63 16.72
CA ALA A 135 -30.68 24.65 17.93
C ALA A 135 -31.48 25.96 18.15
N ALA A 136 -31.38 26.96 17.27
CA ALA A 136 -32.06 28.24 17.48
C ALA A 136 -32.60 28.89 16.20
N ALA A 137 -33.71 28.39 15.67
CA ALA A 137 -34.77 29.20 15.03
C ALA A 137 -35.98 28.31 14.73
N GLY A 138 -37.16 28.78 15.13
CA GLY A 138 -38.39 28.00 15.16
C GLY A 138 -39.03 27.70 13.80
N THR A 139 -39.88 26.67 13.85
CA THR A 139 -41.15 26.49 13.14
C THR A 139 -41.15 26.61 11.62
N GLY A 140 -41.07 25.44 10.96
CA GLY A 140 -41.57 25.23 9.61
C GLY A 140 -41.78 23.74 9.36
N ILE A 141 -43.00 23.24 9.58
CA ILE A 141 -43.37 21.86 9.22
C ILE A 141 -43.48 21.80 7.70
N ALA A 142 -42.41 21.37 7.04
CA ALA A 142 -42.48 20.84 5.69
C ALA A 142 -42.52 19.31 5.81
N ALA A 143 -43.68 18.71 5.50
CA ALA A 143 -43.82 17.26 5.42
C ALA A 143 -42.91 16.72 4.32
N ALA A 144 -41.81 16.07 4.71
CA ALA A 144 -40.95 15.31 3.81
C ALA A 144 -41.60 13.95 3.48
N PRO A 145 -41.40 13.41 2.26
CA PRO A 145 -42.07 12.20 1.82
C PRO A 145 -41.57 10.98 2.62
N ALA A 146 -42.51 10.21 3.16
CA ALA A 146 -42.28 9.02 3.98
C ALA A 146 -41.45 7.90 3.29
N ALA A 147 -41.19 8.02 1.99
CA ALA A 147 -40.40 7.05 1.22
C ALA A 147 -38.87 7.15 1.46
N ALA A 148 -38.35 8.29 1.93
CA ALA A 148 -36.91 8.45 2.23
C ALA A 148 -36.51 7.94 3.63
N ALA A 149 -37.44 7.92 4.58
CA ALA A 149 -37.20 7.49 5.97
C ALA A 149 -37.02 5.97 6.10
N ALA A 150 -37.65 5.19 5.22
CA ALA A 150 -37.53 3.73 5.23
C ALA A 150 -36.14 3.23 4.77
N GLN A 151 -35.46 3.98 3.89
CA GLN A 151 -34.10 3.63 3.43
C GLN A 151 -33.00 4.04 4.42
N THR A 152 -33.23 5.06 5.25
CA THR A 152 -32.26 5.50 6.27
C THR A 152 -32.22 4.55 7.48
N ALA A 153 -33.35 3.97 7.87
CA ALA A 153 -33.43 3.02 8.97
C ALA A 153 -32.66 1.70 8.70
N ALA A 154 -32.65 1.23 7.45
CA ALA A 154 -31.89 0.03 7.07
C ALA A 154 -30.37 0.27 7.02
N ALA A 155 -29.92 1.48 6.67
CA ALA A 155 -28.50 1.84 6.64
C ALA A 155 -27.90 2.06 8.04
N GLN A 156 -28.71 2.46 9.03
CA GLN A 156 -28.27 2.63 10.42
C GLN A 156 -28.11 1.31 11.18
N ALA A 157 -28.76 0.24 10.75
CA ALA A 157 -28.70 -1.06 11.44
C ALA A 157 -27.30 -1.74 11.38
N TYR A 158 -26.42 -1.29 10.47
CA TYR A 158 -25.07 -1.85 10.28
C TYR A 158 -23.96 -0.80 10.42
N ALA A 159 -24.25 0.36 11.00
CA ALA A 159 -23.25 1.38 11.25
C ALA A 159 -22.39 0.98 12.48
N VAL A 160 -21.29 0.27 12.23
CA VAL A 160 -20.25 0.03 13.24
C VAL A 160 -19.61 1.38 13.59
N ALA A 161 -19.66 1.78 14.86
CA ALA A 161 -19.06 3.03 15.30
C ALA A 161 -17.56 3.09 14.94
N PRO A 162 -17.02 4.24 14.48
CA PRO A 162 -15.59 4.39 14.23
C PRO A 162 -14.76 3.99 15.46
N GLY A 163 -13.81 3.06 15.28
CA GLY A 163 -12.98 2.54 16.37
C GLY A 163 -13.60 1.39 17.19
N ALA A 164 -14.82 0.95 16.88
CA ALA A 164 -15.38 -0.24 17.50
C ALA A 164 -14.54 -1.47 17.15
N SER A 165 -14.10 -2.18 18.17
CA SER A 165 -13.34 -3.42 18.05
C SER A 165 -14.21 -4.62 18.43
N VAL A 166 -13.92 -5.77 17.85
CA VAL A 166 -14.58 -7.04 18.12
C VAL A 166 -13.54 -8.06 18.55
N GLU A 167 -13.91 -8.98 19.45
CA GLU A 167 -13.09 -10.16 19.77
C GLU A 167 -13.23 -11.15 18.61
N VAL A 168 -12.10 -11.55 18.03
CA VAL A 168 -12.00 -12.62 17.05
C VAL A 168 -11.21 -13.77 17.68
N ALA A 169 -11.72 -15.00 17.54
CA ALA A 169 -11.03 -16.21 17.96
C ALA A 169 -10.55 -16.98 16.71
N LEU A 170 -9.28 -17.37 16.68
CA LEU A 170 -8.64 -18.13 15.61
C LEU A 170 -7.84 -19.28 16.23
N THR A 171 -7.84 -20.47 15.63
CA THR A 171 -6.89 -21.52 15.98
C THR A 171 -5.67 -21.36 15.08
N VAL A 172 -4.60 -20.72 15.56
CA VAL A 172 -3.42 -20.43 14.75
C VAL A 172 -2.29 -21.38 15.11
N ASN A 173 -1.81 -22.17 14.14
CA ASN A 173 -0.77 -23.19 14.33
C ASN A 173 -1.10 -24.12 15.52
N GLY A 174 -2.34 -24.60 15.57
CA GLY A 174 -2.85 -25.48 16.64
C GLY A 174 -3.15 -24.79 17.99
N GLN A 175 -2.92 -23.49 18.12
CA GLN A 175 -3.16 -22.76 19.37
C GLN A 175 -4.34 -21.80 19.24
N LEU A 176 -5.31 -21.92 20.14
CA LEU A 176 -6.42 -20.96 20.21
C LEU A 176 -5.89 -19.58 20.61
N ARG A 177 -6.14 -18.59 19.75
CA ARG A 177 -5.76 -17.18 19.93
C ARG A 177 -7.01 -16.32 19.86
N LYS A 178 -7.21 -15.49 20.87
CA LYS A 178 -8.25 -14.45 20.89
C LYS A 178 -7.60 -13.10 20.74
N VAL A 179 -8.14 -12.26 19.86
CA VAL A 179 -7.63 -10.92 19.55
C VAL A 179 -8.77 -9.93 19.44
N VAL A 180 -8.64 -8.78 20.08
CA VAL A 180 -9.58 -7.67 19.93
C VAL A 180 -9.05 -6.73 18.84
N LEU A 181 -9.83 -6.55 17.77
CA LEU A 181 -9.40 -5.78 16.60
C LEU A 181 -10.58 -5.07 15.92
N GLU A 182 -10.27 -4.04 15.14
CA GLU A 182 -11.29 -3.39 14.29
C GLU A 182 -11.70 -4.31 13.13
N PRO A 183 -12.98 -4.32 12.70
CA PRO A 183 -13.45 -5.22 11.64
C PRO A 183 -12.72 -5.11 10.30
N ARG A 184 -12.05 -3.98 10.02
CA ARG A 184 -11.26 -3.75 8.80
C ARG A 184 -9.87 -4.39 8.82
N VAL A 185 -9.42 -4.94 9.95
CA VAL A 185 -8.10 -5.55 10.06
C VAL A 185 -8.06 -6.82 9.21
N THR A 186 -7.09 -6.87 8.29
CA THR A 186 -6.85 -8.04 7.45
C THR A 186 -6.34 -9.22 8.30
N LEU A 187 -6.54 -10.44 7.83
CA LEU A 187 -5.95 -11.63 8.46
C LEU A 187 -4.42 -11.50 8.51
N LEU A 188 -3.82 -10.92 7.46
CA LEU A 188 -2.39 -10.62 7.43
C LEU A 188 -1.94 -9.75 8.61
N ASP A 189 -2.63 -8.63 8.84
CA ASP A 189 -2.27 -7.70 9.91
C ASP A 189 -2.62 -8.25 11.30
N ALA A 190 -3.67 -9.05 11.41
CA ALA A 190 -3.97 -9.77 12.65
C ALA A 190 -2.82 -10.74 13.01
N LEU A 191 -2.37 -11.56 12.06
CA LEU A 191 -1.27 -12.52 12.29
C LEU A 191 0.03 -11.81 12.65
N ARG A 192 0.42 -10.80 11.87
CA ARG A 192 1.72 -10.14 12.04
C ARG A 192 1.75 -9.16 13.21
N GLU A 193 0.82 -8.21 13.21
CA GLU A 193 0.91 -7.01 14.04
C GLU A 193 0.17 -7.18 15.38
N ARG A 194 -0.73 -8.18 15.48
CA ARG A 194 -1.43 -8.48 16.74
C ARG A 194 -0.94 -9.76 17.41
N LEU A 195 -0.64 -10.80 16.63
CA LEU A 195 -0.20 -12.10 17.14
C LEU A 195 1.32 -12.31 17.08
N GLY A 196 2.06 -11.39 16.44
CA GLY A 196 3.53 -11.45 16.37
C GLY A 196 4.09 -12.51 15.42
N LEU A 197 3.24 -13.15 14.59
CA LEU A 197 3.63 -14.17 13.61
C LEU A 197 4.08 -13.47 12.33
N THR A 198 5.35 -13.06 12.33
CA THR A 198 5.92 -12.20 11.27
C THR A 198 6.42 -12.98 10.06
N GLY A 199 6.33 -14.31 10.04
CA GLY A 199 6.69 -15.18 8.93
C GLY A 199 5.86 -14.86 7.68
N THR A 200 4.55 -14.72 7.82
CA THR A 200 3.68 -14.22 6.74
C THR A 200 4.04 -12.79 6.38
N LYS A 201 4.23 -12.47 5.08
CA LYS A 201 4.80 -11.18 4.65
C LYS A 201 3.79 -10.28 3.95
N LYS A 202 3.90 -8.98 4.20
CA LYS A 202 3.21 -7.92 3.45
C LYS A 202 4.10 -7.43 2.30
N GLY A 203 3.89 -7.99 1.10
CA GLY A 203 4.65 -7.59 -0.09
C GLY A 203 3.98 -6.46 -0.89
N CYS A 204 2.70 -6.63 -1.25
CA CYS A 204 1.96 -5.68 -2.11
C CYS A 204 0.68 -5.10 -1.48
N ASP A 205 0.13 -5.79 -0.47
CA ASP A 205 -1.13 -5.49 0.21
C ASP A 205 -2.36 -5.33 -0.71
N ARG A 206 -2.34 -6.01 -1.87
CA ARG A 206 -3.37 -5.92 -2.92
C ARG A 206 -3.57 -7.24 -3.69
N GLY A 207 -3.11 -8.35 -3.12
CA GLY A 207 -3.31 -9.68 -3.68
C GLY A 207 -2.47 -10.06 -4.91
N GLU A 208 -1.46 -9.28 -5.30
CA GLU A 208 -0.64 -9.59 -6.48
C GLU A 208 0.48 -10.59 -6.19
N CYS A 209 1.22 -10.42 -5.10
CA CYS A 209 2.52 -11.08 -4.92
C CYS A 209 2.52 -12.47 -4.26
N GLY A 210 1.46 -12.87 -3.57
CA GLY A 210 1.41 -14.15 -2.83
C GLY A 210 2.30 -14.27 -1.59
N ALA A 211 3.14 -13.29 -1.24
CA ALA A 211 4.00 -13.37 -0.05
C ALA A 211 3.24 -13.50 1.29
N CYS A 212 1.94 -13.20 1.26
CA CYS A 212 1.01 -13.28 2.39
C CYS A 212 0.20 -14.60 2.44
N THR A 213 0.54 -15.61 1.62
CA THR A 213 -0.19 -16.88 1.63
C THR A 213 -0.11 -17.57 2.99
N VAL A 214 -1.27 -18.03 3.47
CA VAL A 214 -1.47 -18.89 4.64
C VAL A 214 -2.50 -19.95 4.27
N LEU A 215 -2.61 -21.03 5.04
CA LEU A 215 -3.74 -21.96 4.92
C LEU A 215 -4.82 -21.55 5.92
N ALA A 216 -6.06 -21.42 5.45
CA ALA A 216 -7.24 -21.21 6.27
C ALA A 216 -8.18 -22.40 6.04
N ASP A 217 -8.41 -23.20 7.08
CA ASP A 217 -9.18 -24.45 7.03
C ASP A 217 -8.66 -25.41 5.93
N GLY A 218 -7.33 -25.48 5.78
CA GLY A 218 -6.65 -26.27 4.75
C GLY A 218 -6.52 -25.59 3.38
N GLU A 219 -7.29 -24.54 3.10
CA GLU A 219 -7.25 -23.83 1.81
C GLU A 219 -6.24 -22.68 1.83
N ARG A 220 -5.37 -22.61 0.82
CA ARG A 220 -4.45 -21.46 0.70
C ARG A 220 -5.21 -20.18 0.33
N VAL A 221 -4.96 -19.12 1.08
CA VAL A 221 -5.57 -17.81 0.84
C VAL A 221 -4.54 -16.68 0.89
N LYS A 222 -4.80 -15.62 0.13
CA LYS A 222 -4.07 -14.35 0.24
C LYS A 222 -4.61 -13.58 1.45
N SER A 223 -3.92 -13.69 2.58
CA SER A 223 -4.39 -13.11 3.86
C SER A 223 -4.56 -11.59 3.84
N CYS A 224 -3.89 -10.85 2.93
CA CYS A 224 -4.11 -9.41 2.76
C CYS A 224 -5.48 -9.04 2.17
N LEU A 225 -6.16 -9.98 1.51
CA LEU A 225 -7.49 -9.78 0.93
C LEU A 225 -8.61 -10.44 1.76
N THR A 226 -8.29 -10.93 2.95
CA THR A 226 -9.23 -11.57 3.88
C THR A 226 -9.31 -10.74 5.14
N LEU A 227 -10.50 -10.40 5.64
CA LEU A 227 -10.64 -9.75 6.94
C LEU A 227 -10.55 -10.79 8.06
N ALA A 228 -9.89 -10.47 9.17
CA ALA A 228 -9.75 -11.39 10.31
C ALA A 228 -11.12 -11.80 10.88
N VAL A 229 -12.07 -10.86 10.93
CA VAL A 229 -13.45 -11.12 11.40
C VAL A 229 -14.20 -12.13 10.54
N MET A 230 -13.86 -12.28 9.25
CA MET A 230 -14.48 -13.27 8.37
C MET A 230 -14.01 -14.70 8.67
N ARG A 231 -12.96 -14.85 9.46
CA ARG A 231 -12.34 -16.14 9.81
C ARG A 231 -12.57 -16.51 11.27
N GLN A 232 -13.62 -16.00 11.89
CA GLN A 232 -14.00 -16.37 13.26
C GLN A 232 -14.10 -17.90 13.40
N GLY A 233 -13.33 -18.46 14.33
CA GLY A 233 -13.28 -19.89 14.63
C GLY A 233 -12.46 -20.73 13.65
N ALA A 234 -11.89 -20.14 12.60
CA ALA A 234 -11.14 -20.88 11.58
C ALA A 234 -9.78 -21.38 12.11
N GLU A 235 -9.29 -22.44 11.48
CA GLU A 235 -7.93 -22.93 11.67
C GLU A 235 -6.99 -22.25 10.66
N ILE A 236 -5.95 -21.59 11.15
CA ILE A 236 -4.97 -20.88 10.34
C ILE A 236 -3.60 -21.49 10.53
N THR A 237 -2.99 -21.94 9.44
CA THR A 237 -1.60 -22.42 9.41
C THR A 237 -0.73 -21.41 8.70
N THR A 238 0.30 -20.91 9.39
CA THR A 238 1.35 -20.06 8.84
C THR A 238 2.65 -20.85 8.65
N VAL A 239 3.68 -20.23 8.07
CA VAL A 239 4.97 -20.91 7.86
C VAL A 239 5.61 -21.39 9.16
N GLU A 240 5.39 -20.66 10.26
CA GLU A 240 5.85 -21.03 11.60
C GLU A 240 5.19 -22.31 12.13
N GLY A 241 4.01 -22.67 11.62
CA GLY A 241 3.26 -23.86 12.04
C GLY A 241 3.64 -25.14 11.29
N LEU A 242 4.52 -25.08 10.29
CA LEU A 242 4.87 -26.26 9.48
C LEU A 242 5.89 -27.18 10.15
N ALA A 243 6.84 -26.61 10.90
CA ALA A 243 7.87 -27.39 11.59
C ALA A 243 7.33 -28.01 12.89
N ARG A 244 7.83 -29.19 13.26
CA ARG A 244 7.51 -29.86 14.53
C ARG A 244 8.75 -29.88 15.42
N GLY A 245 8.88 -28.86 16.28
CA GLY A 245 10.10 -28.67 17.05
C GLY A 245 11.26 -28.35 16.11
N ASP A 246 12.31 -29.18 16.15
CA ASP A 246 13.49 -29.02 15.28
C ASP A 246 13.35 -29.75 13.93
N GLU A 247 12.27 -30.51 13.73
CA GLU A 247 12.01 -31.22 12.48
C GLU A 247 11.32 -30.28 11.47
N LEU A 248 11.99 -30.04 10.35
CA LEU A 248 11.48 -29.21 9.27
C LEU A 248 10.43 -29.99 8.45
N HIS A 249 9.47 -29.26 7.89
CA HIS A 249 8.55 -29.83 6.92
C HIS A 249 9.31 -30.25 5.64
N PRO A 250 8.95 -31.34 4.94
CA PRO A 250 9.63 -31.79 3.72
C PRO A 250 9.79 -30.69 2.66
N VAL A 251 8.78 -29.82 2.52
CA VAL A 251 8.86 -28.63 1.65
C VAL A 251 9.93 -27.64 2.11
N GLN A 252 10.07 -27.38 3.42
CA GLN A 252 11.12 -26.50 3.95
C GLN A 252 12.51 -27.09 3.69
N GLU A 253 12.69 -28.39 3.91
CA GLU A 253 13.96 -29.08 3.63
C GLU A 253 14.31 -29.07 2.15
N ALA A 254 13.35 -29.34 1.28
CA ALA A 254 13.55 -29.27 -0.17
C ALA A 254 13.93 -27.85 -0.61
N PHE A 255 13.30 -26.81 -0.04
CA PHE A 255 13.67 -25.42 -0.36
C PHE A 255 15.12 -25.12 0.01
N ILE A 256 15.65 -25.69 1.09
CA ILE A 256 17.07 -25.57 1.48
C ILE A 256 17.95 -26.35 0.51
N ARG A 257 17.63 -27.63 0.25
CA ARG A 257 18.43 -28.50 -0.62
C ARG A 257 18.61 -27.96 -2.04
N HIS A 258 17.57 -27.31 -2.56
CA HIS A 258 17.56 -26.79 -3.93
C HIS A 258 17.92 -25.30 -4.02
N ASP A 259 18.31 -24.65 -2.93
CA ASP A 259 18.57 -23.20 -2.89
C ASP A 259 17.39 -22.40 -3.49
N ALA A 260 16.17 -22.75 -3.05
CA ALA A 260 14.90 -22.24 -3.60
C ALA A 260 14.50 -20.88 -3.01
N PHE A 261 15.48 -20.09 -2.57
CA PHE A 261 15.29 -18.74 -2.06
C PHE A 261 16.58 -17.93 -2.18
N GLN A 262 16.47 -16.61 -2.06
CA GLN A 262 17.62 -15.71 -1.93
C GLN A 262 17.37 -14.72 -0.80
N CYS A 263 16.70 -13.59 -1.06
CA CYS A 263 16.41 -12.58 -0.05
C CYS A 263 15.43 -13.06 1.06
N GLY A 264 14.79 -14.22 0.87
CA GLY A 264 13.86 -14.80 1.86
C GLY A 264 12.47 -14.16 1.91
N ALA A 265 12.24 -13.00 1.28
CA ALA A 265 11.01 -12.24 1.48
C ALA A 265 9.75 -12.95 0.93
N CYS A 266 9.85 -13.62 -0.22
CA CYS A 266 8.72 -14.38 -0.77
C CYS A 266 8.62 -15.80 -0.20
N THR A 267 9.69 -16.31 0.43
CA THR A 267 9.87 -17.72 0.78
C THR A 267 8.75 -18.26 1.67
N PRO A 268 8.25 -17.54 2.70
CA PRO A 268 7.10 -17.99 3.48
C PRO A 268 5.88 -18.27 2.61
N GLY A 269 5.49 -17.32 1.76
CA GLY A 269 4.36 -17.49 0.85
C GLY A 269 4.59 -18.61 -0.17
N GLN A 270 5.81 -18.74 -0.70
CA GLN A 270 6.18 -19.82 -1.61
C GLN A 270 6.05 -21.19 -0.93
N ILE A 271 6.55 -21.35 0.30
CA ILE A 271 6.44 -22.61 1.05
C ILE A 271 4.97 -22.94 1.31
N MET A 272 4.16 -21.98 1.80
CA MET A 272 2.75 -22.23 2.06
C MET A 272 1.98 -22.60 0.79
N SER A 273 2.25 -21.92 -0.34
CA SER A 273 1.64 -22.26 -1.62
C SER A 273 2.12 -23.61 -2.17
N ALA A 274 3.36 -24.01 -1.90
CA ALA A 274 3.92 -25.30 -2.31
C ALA A 274 3.29 -26.47 -1.53
N VAL A 275 3.09 -26.32 -0.22
CA VAL A 275 2.35 -27.28 0.61
C VAL A 275 0.96 -27.51 0.01
N ALA A 276 0.20 -26.43 -0.18
CA ALA A 276 -1.14 -26.53 -0.78
C ALA A 276 -1.11 -27.10 -2.22
N CYS A 277 -0.15 -26.70 -3.07
CA CYS A 277 -0.01 -27.26 -4.42
C CYS A 277 0.16 -28.79 -4.40
N ILE A 278 0.92 -29.32 -3.44
CA ILE A 278 1.13 -30.76 -3.27
C ILE A 278 -0.14 -31.43 -2.74
N ASP A 279 -0.76 -30.86 -1.71
CA ASP A 279 -1.97 -31.41 -1.07
C ASP A 279 -3.19 -31.39 -2.01
N GLU A 280 -3.29 -30.37 -2.87
CA GLU A 280 -4.28 -30.23 -3.94
C GLU A 280 -4.04 -31.24 -5.10
N GLY A 281 -2.89 -31.90 -5.13
CA GLY A 281 -2.55 -32.90 -6.15
C GLY A 281 -1.90 -32.32 -7.42
N HIS A 282 -1.49 -31.05 -7.40
CA HIS A 282 -0.99 -30.32 -8.57
C HIS A 282 0.54 -30.32 -8.73
N ALA A 283 1.19 -31.34 -8.17
CA ALA A 283 2.61 -31.60 -8.30
C ALA A 283 2.93 -32.78 -9.24
N GLY A 284 2.12 -33.00 -10.28
CA GLY A 284 2.28 -34.09 -11.25
C GLY A 284 3.35 -33.83 -12.31
N SER A 285 3.63 -32.57 -12.61
CA SER A 285 4.67 -32.16 -13.58
C SER A 285 5.21 -30.76 -13.27
N GLU A 286 6.37 -30.40 -13.81
CA GLU A 286 6.90 -29.04 -13.65
C GLU A 286 5.96 -27.95 -14.22
N ALA A 287 5.29 -28.23 -15.35
CA ALA A 287 4.37 -27.27 -15.96
C ALA A 287 3.16 -27.01 -15.05
N GLU A 288 2.63 -28.07 -14.44
CA GLU A 288 1.55 -27.97 -13.47
C GLU A 288 1.98 -27.22 -12.21
N ILE A 289 3.15 -27.55 -11.65
CA ILE A 289 3.71 -26.84 -10.50
C ILE A 289 3.86 -25.34 -10.81
N ARG A 290 4.37 -24.97 -11.98
CA ARG A 290 4.52 -23.55 -12.38
C ARG A 290 3.19 -22.83 -12.41
N GLU A 291 2.16 -23.46 -12.98
CA GLU A 291 0.82 -22.89 -13.06
C GLU A 291 0.22 -22.71 -11.65
N TRP A 292 0.26 -23.74 -10.83
CA TRP A 292 -0.34 -23.73 -9.50
C TRP A 292 0.46 -22.91 -8.47
N MET A 293 1.72 -22.57 -8.77
CA MET A 293 2.55 -21.65 -7.99
C MET A 293 2.58 -20.23 -8.55
N SER A 294 1.92 -19.96 -9.69
CA SER A 294 1.99 -18.67 -10.41
C SER A 294 1.49 -17.48 -9.58
N GLY A 295 0.65 -17.73 -8.56
CA GLY A 295 0.16 -16.73 -7.61
C GLY A 295 1.21 -16.16 -6.65
N ASN A 296 2.45 -16.65 -6.70
CA ASN A 296 3.54 -16.27 -5.80
C ASN A 296 4.75 -15.71 -6.57
N LEU A 297 4.96 -14.40 -6.46
CA LEU A 297 6.01 -13.69 -7.17
C LEU A 297 7.33 -13.71 -6.40
N CYS A 298 8.42 -13.98 -7.12
CA CYS A 298 9.80 -13.95 -6.64
C CYS A 298 10.65 -13.00 -7.50
N ARG A 299 11.02 -11.83 -6.94
CA ARG A 299 11.83 -10.84 -7.68
C ARG A 299 13.30 -11.26 -7.84
N CYS A 300 13.80 -12.10 -6.94
CA CYS A 300 15.12 -12.73 -7.04
C CYS A 300 15.21 -13.79 -8.15
N ALA A 301 14.06 -14.15 -8.76
CA ALA A 301 13.97 -15.11 -9.85
C ALA A 301 14.41 -16.55 -9.51
N ALA A 302 14.23 -17.00 -8.27
CA ALA A 302 14.53 -18.38 -7.82
C ALA A 302 13.54 -19.46 -8.34
N TYR A 303 12.72 -19.15 -9.36
CA TYR A 303 11.58 -19.99 -9.76
C TYR A 303 11.96 -21.41 -10.20
N GLN A 304 13.08 -21.58 -10.91
CA GLN A 304 13.53 -22.91 -11.33
C GLN A 304 13.82 -23.80 -10.12
N ASN A 305 14.52 -23.26 -9.13
CA ASN A 305 14.85 -23.94 -7.88
C ASN A 305 13.60 -24.20 -7.04
N ILE A 306 12.65 -23.27 -7.01
CA ILE A 306 11.35 -23.45 -6.34
C ILE A 306 10.57 -24.61 -6.95
N VAL A 307 10.49 -24.69 -8.28
CA VAL A 307 9.81 -25.80 -8.98
C VAL A 307 10.50 -27.13 -8.68
N ALA A 308 11.84 -27.17 -8.71
CA ALA A 308 12.61 -28.35 -8.35
C ALA A 308 12.36 -28.80 -6.90
N ALA A 309 12.33 -27.86 -5.95
CA ALA A 309 12.03 -28.12 -4.55
C ALA A 309 10.62 -28.69 -4.35
N VAL A 310 9.61 -28.13 -5.00
CA VAL A 310 8.22 -28.62 -4.92
C VAL A 310 8.13 -30.05 -5.48
N ALA A 311 8.74 -30.30 -6.65
CA ALA A 311 8.75 -31.62 -7.27
C ALA A 311 9.47 -32.68 -6.42
N ASP A 312 10.50 -32.28 -5.67
CA ASP A 312 11.21 -33.17 -4.76
C ASP A 312 10.39 -33.47 -3.50
N ALA A 313 9.87 -32.43 -2.83
CA ALA A 313 9.01 -32.58 -1.67
C ALA A 313 7.76 -33.42 -1.96
N ALA A 314 7.18 -33.29 -3.17
CA ALA A 314 6.04 -34.09 -3.61
C ALA A 314 6.31 -35.61 -3.62
N LYS A 315 7.58 -36.03 -3.79
CA LYS A 315 7.96 -37.46 -3.73
C LYS A 315 8.02 -37.98 -2.31
N GLU A 316 8.33 -37.12 -1.35
CA GLU A 316 8.45 -37.47 0.07
C GLU A 316 7.08 -37.46 0.75
N VAL A 317 6.22 -36.49 0.45
CA VAL A 317 4.86 -36.41 1.02
C VAL A 317 3.94 -37.54 0.52
N ARG A 318 4.20 -38.07 -0.69
CA ARG A 318 3.46 -39.20 -1.26
C ARG A 318 3.94 -40.58 -0.79
N ARG A 319 5.02 -40.65 0.00
CA ARG A 319 5.51 -41.91 0.61
C ARG A 319 4.86 -42.16 1.95
#